data_AF-A0A524N4X3-F1
#
_entry.id   AF-A0A524N4X3-F1
#
_cell.length_a   1.000
_cell.length_b   1.000
_cell.length_c   1.000
_cell.angle_alpha   90.00
_cell.angle_beta   90.00
_cell.angle_gamma   90.00
#
_symmetry.space_group_name_H-M   'P 1'
#
loop_
_entity.id
_entity.type
_entity.pdbx_description
1 polymer ?
#
loop_
_entity_poly.entity_id
_entity_poly.type
_entity_poly.pdbx_seq_one_letter_code
_entity_poly.pdbx_strand_id
1 'polypeptide(L)'
;VKVGDVSTTTGANGAYTLTVKEGNYYVEASKNGYSQGLKSVTVTESTAYSTDFSLRVLSTGTGDGKTIRVITRHGADIMLVAENLFLKSDFAIENNVVNIEWLPIADALWIETIKRSDDVDVAWGGGPDLFDIILDADLLAPIEGAGIDAILAGIPEDIGGSETRRMVGNDVYWAGAAISSFGFTVNTELLDYYGLPEPTTWQDLGSSVYAAYLPTTLVGTADATTSTSNTRIFQIILQIYGWEEGWDVLTRMGANSKIFDQSGNVRDAVINKEIAIGTTIDFYGYTAQWVNPEFCRYIFPADGTIVNADPIALLTTTTDKDLALGFIEWVLSPEGQKTWLDGNINRMPVNEAVFDTPLGQQRSDLEEVFAKTQDALTIQFDSVEGASYYSAIRSYHRALIVLPQIKLEKLWEDLTWALEDGKITQAQFDDLAFRMGDPNDIPFVDPATGTTEIFTLAYAQAINDRIETDVVYKQNLVDAWVLAVNNHYAELTAELESIS
;
A
#
# COMPACT_ATOMS: atom_id res chain seq x y z
N VAL A 1 -17.09 -22.62 11.75
CA VAL A 1 -15.74 -22.52 11.15
C VAL A 1 -15.85 -22.84 9.67
N LYS A 2 -15.26 -22.03 8.80
CA LYS A 2 -15.39 -22.09 7.34
C LYS A 2 -14.02 -21.98 6.68
N VAL A 3 -13.82 -22.72 5.59
CA VAL A 3 -12.66 -22.65 4.68
C VAL A 3 -13.18 -22.76 3.25
N GLY A 4 -13.12 -21.67 2.48
CA GLY A 4 -13.72 -21.63 1.13
C GLY A 4 -15.20 -22.00 1.17
N ASP A 5 -15.61 -23.01 0.39
CA ASP A 5 -17.00 -23.51 0.38
C ASP A 5 -17.30 -24.58 1.45
N VAL A 6 -16.28 -25.00 2.21
CA VAL A 6 -16.41 -26.04 3.24
C VAL A 6 -16.65 -25.38 4.60
N SER A 7 -17.65 -25.86 5.36
CA SER A 7 -17.95 -25.33 6.68
C SER A 7 -18.35 -26.42 7.68
N THR A 8 -18.11 -26.16 8.97
CA THR A 8 -18.48 -27.03 10.08
C THR A 8 -18.83 -26.21 11.33
N THR A 9 -19.52 -26.83 12.28
CA THR A 9 -19.77 -26.29 13.62
C THR A 9 -18.80 -26.88 14.63
N THR A 10 -18.50 -26.14 15.69
CA THR A 10 -17.65 -26.62 16.79
C THR A 10 -18.43 -27.56 17.72
N GLY A 11 -17.73 -28.51 18.34
CA GLY A 11 -18.24 -29.28 19.48
C GLY A 11 -18.37 -28.44 20.74
N ALA A 12 -18.96 -29.01 21.81
CA ALA A 12 -19.21 -28.33 23.07
C ALA A 12 -17.93 -27.86 23.80
N ASN A 13 -16.79 -28.48 23.48
CA ASN A 13 -15.45 -28.10 23.97
C ASN A 13 -14.71 -27.13 23.04
N GLY A 14 -15.36 -26.59 22.01
CA GLY A 14 -14.75 -25.69 21.02
C GLY A 14 -13.98 -26.40 19.89
N ALA A 15 -13.80 -27.72 19.96
CA ALA A 15 -13.06 -28.46 18.93
C ALA A 15 -13.85 -28.52 17.60
N TYR A 16 -13.14 -28.51 16.48
CA TYR A 16 -13.71 -28.68 15.15
C TYR A 16 -12.72 -29.40 14.23
N THR A 17 -13.22 -29.96 13.13
CA THR A 17 -12.38 -30.60 12.10
C THR A 17 -12.95 -30.29 10.72
N LEU A 18 -12.08 -29.89 9.80
CA LEU A 18 -12.38 -29.63 8.40
C LEU A 18 -11.36 -30.39 7.55
N THR A 19 -11.82 -30.99 6.46
CA THR A 19 -10.94 -31.62 5.45
C THR A 19 -10.92 -30.75 4.23
N VAL A 20 -9.72 -30.31 3.83
CA VAL A 20 -9.49 -29.49 2.63
C VAL A 20 -8.40 -30.16 1.79
N LYS A 21 -8.28 -29.77 0.51
CA LYS A 21 -7.19 -30.24 -0.35
C LYS A 21 -5.88 -29.54 0.04
N GLU A 22 -4.78 -29.89 -0.60
CA GLU A 22 -3.55 -29.10 -0.50
C GLU A 22 -3.79 -27.70 -1.08
N GLY A 23 -3.26 -26.68 -0.39
CA GLY A 23 -3.47 -25.28 -0.76
C GLY A 23 -3.36 -24.32 0.40
N ASN A 24 -3.44 -23.02 0.06
CA ASN A 24 -3.49 -21.92 1.03
C ASN A 24 -4.93 -21.55 1.32
N TYR A 25 -5.28 -21.49 2.60
CA TYR A 25 -6.64 -21.27 3.04
C TYR A 25 -6.73 -20.18 4.09
N TYR A 26 -7.83 -19.43 4.04
CA TYR A 26 -8.31 -18.66 5.18
C TYR A 26 -9.34 -19.48 5.93
N VAL A 27 -9.08 -19.70 7.21
CA VAL A 27 -9.97 -20.36 8.15
C VAL A 27 -10.69 -19.28 8.95
N GLU A 28 -12.01 -19.20 8.75
CA GLU A 28 -12.88 -18.23 9.41
C GLU A 28 -13.65 -18.93 10.53
N ALA A 29 -13.54 -18.43 11.75
CA ALA A 29 -14.35 -18.84 12.88
C ALA A 29 -15.30 -17.69 13.26
N SER A 30 -16.60 -17.95 13.19
CA SER A 30 -17.64 -17.00 13.55
C SER A 30 -18.65 -17.64 14.49
N LYS A 31 -19.19 -16.81 15.39
CA LYS A 31 -20.28 -17.17 16.29
C LYS A 31 -21.18 -15.95 16.43
N ASN A 32 -22.49 -16.15 16.37
CA ASN A 32 -23.45 -15.05 16.49
C ASN A 32 -23.27 -14.33 17.85
N GLY A 33 -23.16 -13.01 17.83
CA GLY A 33 -22.82 -12.19 18.99
C GLY A 33 -21.35 -12.27 19.44
N TYR A 34 -20.44 -12.71 18.56
CA TYR A 34 -19.01 -12.80 18.81
C TYR A 34 -18.21 -12.29 17.61
N SER A 35 -16.98 -11.85 17.84
CA SER A 35 -16.09 -11.38 16.80
C SER A 35 -15.78 -12.53 15.85
N GLN A 36 -15.46 -12.19 14.60
CA GLN A 36 -14.95 -13.17 13.65
C GLN A 36 -13.45 -13.32 13.88
N GLY A 37 -12.96 -14.56 13.91
CA GLY A 37 -11.55 -14.88 13.90
C GLY A 37 -11.14 -15.37 12.52
N LEU A 38 -10.09 -14.80 11.94
CA LEU A 38 -9.54 -15.23 10.65
C LEU A 38 -8.09 -15.65 10.85
N LYS A 39 -7.72 -16.82 10.32
CA LYS A 39 -6.32 -17.30 10.31
C LYS A 39 -5.98 -17.92 8.98
N SER A 40 -4.76 -17.68 8.49
CA SER A 40 -4.22 -18.39 7.35
C SER A 40 -3.69 -19.76 7.78
N VAL A 41 -3.93 -20.78 6.95
CA VAL A 41 -3.35 -22.12 7.11
C VAL A 41 -2.92 -22.61 5.74
N THR A 42 -1.67 -23.04 5.63
CA THR A 42 -1.11 -23.69 4.44
C THR A 42 -1.09 -25.20 4.67
N VAL A 43 -1.82 -25.93 3.83
CA VAL A 43 -1.88 -27.40 3.86
C VAL A 43 -0.97 -27.94 2.76
N THR A 44 0.17 -28.52 3.15
CA THR A 44 1.18 -29.04 2.21
C THR A 44 1.19 -30.55 2.07
N GLU A 45 0.50 -31.26 2.96
CA GLU A 45 0.41 -32.72 2.97
C GLU A 45 -0.82 -33.17 3.77
N SER A 46 -1.23 -34.43 3.59
CA SER A 46 -2.39 -35.03 4.26
C SER A 46 -2.09 -35.36 5.73
N THR A 47 -1.93 -34.33 6.56
CA THR A 47 -1.69 -34.39 8.00
C THR A 47 -2.64 -33.47 8.78
N ALA A 48 -2.63 -33.56 10.11
CA ALA A 48 -3.47 -32.74 10.97
C ALA A 48 -2.79 -31.38 11.26
N TYR A 49 -3.46 -30.29 10.91
CA TYR A 49 -3.06 -28.92 11.26
C TYR A 49 -3.99 -28.42 12.37
N SER A 50 -3.41 -27.75 13.38
CA SER A 50 -4.16 -27.17 14.49
C SER A 50 -4.05 -25.65 14.42
N THR A 51 -5.19 -24.98 14.50
CA THR A 51 -5.26 -23.53 14.64
C THR A 51 -6.34 -23.21 15.65
N ASP A 52 -5.99 -22.45 16.69
CA ASP A 52 -6.94 -22.10 17.73
C ASP A 52 -7.51 -20.71 17.48
N PHE A 53 -8.79 -20.53 17.80
CA PHE A 53 -9.48 -19.26 17.71
C PHE A 53 -9.93 -18.79 19.09
N SER A 54 -9.68 -17.53 19.38
CA SER A 54 -10.33 -16.83 20.50
C SER A 54 -11.36 -15.88 19.91
N LEU A 55 -12.64 -16.25 20.01
CA LEU A 55 -13.73 -15.37 19.63
C LEU A 55 -14.18 -14.60 20.86
N ARG A 56 -14.20 -13.28 20.78
CA ARG A 56 -14.68 -12.41 21.85
C ARG A 56 -16.18 -12.23 21.71
N VAL A 57 -16.94 -12.20 22.81
CA VAL A 57 -18.34 -11.75 22.78
C VAL A 57 -18.37 -10.33 22.24
N LEU A 58 -18.99 -10.13 21.08
CA LEU A 58 -19.43 -8.80 20.68
C LEU A 58 -20.62 -8.54 21.58
N SER A 59 -20.49 -7.56 22.47
CA SER A 59 -21.61 -7.20 23.33
C SER A 59 -22.77 -6.79 22.42
N THR A 60 -23.75 -7.68 22.28
CA THR A 60 -25.07 -7.33 21.77
C THR A 60 -25.78 -6.59 22.88
N GLY A 61 -25.41 -5.33 23.11
CA GLY A 61 -26.13 -4.32 23.90
C GLY A 61 -26.91 -4.83 25.12
N THR A 62 -26.27 -5.58 26.02
CA THR A 62 -26.91 -6.03 27.28
C THR A 62 -26.03 -5.88 28.52
N GLY A 63 -24.86 -5.24 28.40
CA GLY A 63 -24.11 -4.74 29.56
C GLY A 63 -24.23 -3.22 29.65
N ASP A 64 -24.17 -2.66 30.86
CA ASP A 64 -24.28 -1.21 31.16
C ASP A 64 -23.07 -0.37 30.67
N GLY A 65 -22.29 -0.86 29.68
CA GLY A 65 -21.05 -0.24 29.22
C GLY A 65 -21.21 0.59 27.94
N LYS A 66 -20.27 1.52 27.73
CA LYS A 66 -20.21 2.42 26.57
C LYS A 66 -19.56 1.74 25.36
N THR A 67 -19.90 2.20 24.16
CA THR A 67 -19.32 1.78 22.88
C THR A 67 -18.82 3.00 22.13
N ILE A 68 -17.64 2.91 21.52
CA ILE A 68 -17.10 3.96 20.63
C ILE A 68 -17.34 3.52 19.19
N ARG A 69 -17.90 4.39 18.34
CA ARG A 69 -18.13 4.09 16.91
C ARG A 69 -17.04 4.74 16.05
N VAL A 70 -16.28 3.94 15.33
CA VAL A 70 -15.11 4.41 14.57
C VAL A 70 -15.26 4.07 13.09
N ILE A 71 -15.32 5.09 12.23
CA ILE A 71 -15.22 4.90 10.78
C ILE A 71 -13.75 4.78 10.37
N THR A 72 -13.42 3.75 9.57
CA THR A 72 -12.02 3.42 9.32
C THR A 72 -11.75 2.78 7.96
N ARG A 73 -10.52 2.95 7.46
CA ARG A 73 -9.96 2.24 6.30
C ARG A 73 -9.06 1.06 6.71
N HIS A 74 -8.87 0.82 8.00
CA HIS A 74 -7.99 -0.24 8.48
C HIS A 74 -8.50 -1.64 8.21
N GLY A 75 -7.55 -2.54 7.99
CA GLY A 75 -7.80 -3.97 7.95
C GLY A 75 -8.16 -4.54 9.32
N ALA A 76 -8.73 -5.74 9.32
CA ALA A 76 -9.13 -6.44 10.55
C ALA A 76 -7.95 -6.78 11.47
N ASP A 77 -6.75 -6.90 10.90
CA ASP A 77 -5.49 -7.05 11.62
C ASP A 77 -5.23 -5.88 12.59
N ILE A 78 -5.27 -4.65 12.08
CA ILE A 78 -5.07 -3.44 12.90
C ILE A 78 -6.24 -3.25 13.88
N MET A 79 -7.48 -3.35 13.39
CA MET A 79 -8.68 -3.14 14.22
C MET A 79 -8.71 -4.10 15.43
N LEU A 80 -8.37 -5.38 15.22
CA LEU A 80 -8.38 -6.38 16.29
C LEU A 80 -7.28 -6.13 17.33
N VAL A 81 -6.07 -5.77 16.91
CA VAL A 81 -4.98 -5.45 17.85
C VAL A 81 -5.32 -4.19 18.64
N ALA A 82 -5.76 -3.13 17.96
CA ALA A 82 -6.14 -1.87 18.58
C ALA A 82 -7.28 -2.04 19.59
N GLU A 83 -8.35 -2.76 19.22
CA GLU A 83 -9.47 -3.04 20.11
C GLU A 83 -9.02 -3.78 21.38
N ASN A 84 -8.16 -4.80 21.22
CA ASN A 84 -7.67 -5.60 22.33
C ASN A 84 -6.78 -4.80 23.28
N LEU A 85 -5.99 -3.86 22.77
CA LEU A 85 -5.15 -2.98 23.59
C LEU A 85 -6.00 -1.89 24.25
N PHE A 86 -6.86 -1.21 23.50
CA PHE A 86 -7.69 -0.12 24.01
C PHE A 86 -8.61 -0.58 25.13
N LEU A 87 -9.32 -1.69 24.95
CA LEU A 87 -10.30 -2.16 25.94
C LEU A 87 -9.66 -2.73 27.22
N LYS A 88 -8.33 -2.80 27.28
CA LYS A 88 -7.54 -3.09 28.49
C LYS A 88 -6.86 -1.85 29.08
N SER A 89 -6.97 -0.70 28.43
CA SER A 89 -6.42 0.56 28.92
C SER A 89 -7.17 1.06 30.15
N ASP A 90 -6.47 1.83 30.98
CA ASP A 90 -7.07 2.46 32.17
C ASP A 90 -8.26 3.35 31.76
N PHE A 91 -8.14 4.10 30.67
CA PHE A 91 -9.23 4.94 30.15
C PHE A 91 -10.50 4.13 29.86
N ALA A 92 -10.37 3.00 29.15
CA ALA A 92 -11.52 2.17 28.82
C ALA A 92 -12.16 1.55 30.07
N ILE A 93 -11.35 1.11 31.04
CA ILE A 93 -11.84 0.53 32.29
C ILE A 93 -12.57 1.58 33.13
N GLU A 94 -11.97 2.76 33.31
CA GLU A 94 -12.52 3.85 34.12
C GLU A 94 -13.81 4.43 33.54
N ASN A 95 -13.91 4.50 32.21
CA ASN A 95 -15.08 5.01 31.50
C ASN A 95 -16.10 3.93 31.13
N ASN A 96 -15.89 2.69 31.60
CA ASN A 96 -16.75 1.53 31.34
C ASN A 96 -16.99 1.31 29.84
N VAL A 97 -15.95 1.49 29.02
CA VAL A 97 -15.99 1.19 27.58
C VAL A 97 -15.79 -0.29 27.38
N VAL A 98 -16.78 -0.94 26.78
CA VAL A 98 -16.80 -2.40 26.64
C VAL A 98 -16.67 -2.87 25.20
N ASN A 99 -16.77 -1.95 24.23
CA ASN A 99 -16.75 -2.25 22.81
C ASN A 99 -16.25 -1.08 21.96
N ILE A 100 -15.66 -1.40 20.81
CA ILE A 100 -15.52 -0.48 19.68
C ILE A 100 -16.38 -1.04 18.54
N GLU A 101 -17.23 -0.22 17.96
CA GLU A 101 -17.94 -0.54 16.72
C GLU A 101 -17.15 0.01 15.53
N TRP A 102 -16.50 -0.89 14.80
CA TRP A 102 -15.76 -0.54 13.59
C TRP A 102 -16.68 -0.43 12.38
N LEU A 103 -16.56 0.67 11.62
CA LEU A 103 -17.22 0.90 10.34
C LEU A 103 -16.14 0.90 9.23
N PRO A 104 -15.72 -0.27 8.72
CA PRO A 104 -14.71 -0.37 7.67
C PRO A 104 -15.30 -0.03 6.29
N ILE A 105 -15.38 1.26 6.00
CA ILE A 105 -16.11 1.80 4.85
C ILE A 105 -15.14 2.29 3.77
N ALA A 106 -15.50 2.10 2.50
CA ALA A 106 -14.76 2.68 1.37
C ALA A 106 -14.73 4.21 1.47
N ASP A 107 -13.59 4.82 1.21
CA ASP A 107 -13.37 6.28 1.25
C ASP A 107 -14.47 7.09 0.54
N ALA A 108 -14.87 6.68 -0.66
CA ALA A 108 -15.93 7.32 -1.45
C ALA A 108 -17.29 7.40 -0.74
N LEU A 109 -17.52 6.57 0.28
CA LEU A 109 -18.77 6.51 1.04
C LEU A 109 -18.69 7.27 2.38
N TRP A 110 -17.51 7.72 2.82
CA TRP A 110 -17.33 8.32 4.15
C TRP A 110 -18.23 9.52 4.39
N ILE A 111 -18.24 10.51 3.49
CA ILE A 111 -19.09 11.71 3.62
C ILE A 111 -20.56 11.33 3.77
N GLU A 112 -21.05 10.41 2.93
CA GLU A 112 -22.45 9.99 2.96
C GLU A 112 -22.77 9.21 4.23
N THR A 113 -21.89 8.29 4.65
CA THR A 113 -22.05 7.53 5.90
C THR A 113 -22.06 8.46 7.10
N ILE A 114 -21.08 9.36 7.24
CA ILE A 114 -20.99 10.31 8.36
C ILE A 114 -22.22 11.22 8.38
N LYS A 115 -22.68 11.74 7.23
CA LYS A 115 -23.88 12.61 7.19
C LYS A 115 -25.19 11.88 7.51
N ARG A 116 -25.27 10.57 7.24
CA ARG A 116 -26.45 9.75 7.51
C ARG A 116 -26.49 9.18 8.92
N SER A 117 -25.34 9.07 9.57
CA SER A 117 -25.21 8.65 10.96
C SER A 117 -25.13 9.87 11.88
N ASP A 118 -25.78 9.82 13.03
CA ASP A 118 -25.83 10.93 14.00
C ASP A 118 -24.98 10.65 15.26
N ASP A 119 -24.13 9.63 15.19
CA ASP A 119 -23.46 9.04 16.36
C ASP A 119 -22.12 8.37 16.05
N VAL A 120 -21.45 8.71 14.94
CA VAL A 120 -20.07 8.23 14.70
C VAL A 120 -19.10 9.13 15.45
N ASP A 121 -18.22 8.55 16.25
CA ASP A 121 -17.38 9.32 17.17
C ASP A 121 -16.08 9.79 16.52
N VAL A 122 -15.40 8.87 15.82
CA VAL A 122 -14.02 9.05 15.38
C VAL A 122 -13.85 8.54 13.96
N ALA A 123 -13.05 9.25 13.17
CA ALA A 123 -12.50 8.78 11.90
C ALA A 123 -11.05 8.35 12.10
N TRP A 124 -10.66 7.18 11.61
CA TRP A 124 -9.30 6.66 11.78
C TRP A 124 -8.79 5.89 10.57
N GLY A 125 -7.69 6.36 9.99
CA GLY A 125 -7.00 5.72 8.88
C GLY A 125 -7.59 6.04 7.51
N GLY A 126 -6.73 6.21 6.50
CA GLY A 126 -7.15 6.56 5.14
C GLY A 126 -6.31 7.64 4.45
N GLY A 127 -5.27 8.13 5.12
CA GLY A 127 -4.35 9.16 4.62
C GLY A 127 -4.88 10.59 4.75
N PRO A 128 -4.00 11.61 4.64
CA PRO A 128 -4.35 13.01 4.91
C PRO A 128 -5.42 13.56 3.96
N ASP A 129 -5.37 13.18 2.68
CA ASP A 129 -6.31 13.66 1.65
C ASP A 129 -7.78 13.38 2.00
N LEU A 130 -8.08 12.17 2.49
CA LEU A 130 -9.44 11.81 2.89
C LEU A 130 -9.91 12.65 4.09
N PHE A 131 -8.99 12.96 5.01
CA PHE A 131 -9.28 13.74 6.20
C PHE A 131 -9.48 15.23 5.89
N ASP A 132 -8.73 15.77 4.93
CA ASP A 132 -8.94 17.12 4.42
C ASP A 132 -10.27 17.23 3.65
N ILE A 133 -10.65 16.20 2.89
CA ILE A 133 -11.96 16.14 2.21
C ILE A 133 -13.12 16.18 3.21
N ILE A 134 -13.06 15.42 4.31
CA ILE A 134 -14.12 15.44 5.33
C ILE A 134 -14.05 16.69 6.23
N LEU A 135 -12.87 17.31 6.37
CA LEU A 135 -12.71 18.64 6.98
C LEU A 135 -13.43 19.71 6.17
N ASP A 136 -13.17 19.77 4.86
CA ASP A 136 -13.82 20.71 3.92
C ASP A 136 -15.34 20.48 3.81
N ALA A 137 -15.80 19.28 4.15
CA ALA A 137 -17.22 18.94 4.24
C ALA A 137 -17.88 19.33 5.58
N ASP A 138 -17.16 20.02 6.47
CA ASP A 138 -17.55 20.41 7.82
C ASP A 138 -17.90 19.22 8.74
N LEU A 139 -17.23 18.08 8.56
CA LEU A 139 -17.49 16.85 9.31
C LEU A 139 -16.50 16.57 10.44
N LEU A 140 -15.44 17.36 10.56
CA LEU A 140 -14.46 17.25 11.65
C LEU A 140 -14.68 18.33 12.71
N ALA A 141 -14.53 17.94 13.97
CA ALA A 141 -14.45 18.84 15.10
C ALA A 141 -12.99 18.97 15.58
N PRO A 142 -12.61 20.10 16.20
CA PRO A 142 -11.29 20.21 16.82
C PRO A 142 -11.00 19.10 17.83
N ILE A 143 -9.83 18.51 17.72
CA ILE A 143 -9.25 17.64 18.73
C ILE A 143 -8.61 18.56 19.78
N GLU A 144 -9.10 18.49 21.01
CA GLU A 144 -8.68 19.35 22.11
C GLU A 144 -8.50 18.54 23.39
N GLY A 145 -7.61 18.98 24.26
CA GLY A 145 -7.43 18.39 25.59
C GLY A 145 -5.97 18.40 26.02
N ALA A 146 -5.72 18.69 27.31
CA ALA A 146 -4.36 18.85 27.82
C ALA A 146 -3.48 17.60 27.65
N GLY A 147 -4.08 16.40 27.68
CA GLY A 147 -3.37 15.15 27.41
C GLY A 147 -2.95 15.03 25.95
N ILE A 148 -3.86 15.35 25.02
CA ILE A 148 -3.59 15.37 23.58
C ILE A 148 -2.54 16.44 23.25
N ASP A 149 -2.68 17.66 23.78
CA ASP A 149 -1.72 18.74 23.58
C ASP A 149 -0.30 18.33 24.02
N ALA A 150 -0.19 17.64 25.16
CA ALA A 150 1.09 17.15 25.66
C ALA A 150 1.68 16.05 24.75
N ILE A 151 0.86 15.16 24.21
CA ILE A 151 1.29 14.14 23.24
C ILE A 151 1.76 14.81 21.94
N LEU A 152 0.96 15.72 21.38
CA LEU A 152 1.28 16.41 20.13
C LEU A 152 2.52 17.31 20.25
N ALA A 153 2.80 17.86 21.43
CA ALA A 153 4.05 18.59 21.67
C ALA A 153 5.31 17.72 21.55
N GLY A 154 5.18 16.40 21.75
CA GLY A 154 6.24 15.42 21.55
C GLY A 154 6.32 14.85 20.13
N ILE A 155 5.32 15.13 19.28
CA ILE A 155 5.28 14.69 17.88
C ILE A 155 5.70 15.87 16.98
N PRO A 156 6.76 15.72 16.15
CA PRO A 156 7.15 16.74 15.18
C PRO A 156 5.99 17.15 14.28
N GLU A 157 5.89 18.43 13.88
CA GLU A 157 4.87 18.90 12.93
C GLU A 157 5.02 18.29 11.55
N ASP A 158 6.24 17.89 11.22
CA ASP A 158 6.63 17.30 9.96
C ASP A 158 7.55 16.10 10.22
N ILE A 159 7.31 14.99 9.53
CA ILE A 159 8.24 13.85 9.46
C ILE A 159 8.49 13.53 8.00
N GLY A 160 9.71 13.77 7.53
CA GLY A 160 10.11 13.51 6.15
C GLY A 160 9.21 14.24 5.14
N GLY A 161 8.88 15.51 5.37
CA GLY A 161 8.03 16.30 4.47
C GLY A 161 6.53 15.99 4.56
N SER A 162 6.11 15.17 5.54
CA SER A 162 4.73 14.83 5.83
C SER A 162 4.20 15.62 7.02
N GLU A 163 3.15 16.42 6.83
CA GLU A 163 2.42 17.03 7.93
C GLU A 163 1.86 15.93 8.86
N THR A 164 2.20 15.98 10.14
CA THR A 164 1.70 15.01 11.13
C THR A 164 0.37 15.46 11.74
N ARG A 165 -0.08 16.67 11.46
CA ARG A 165 -1.34 17.21 11.95
C ARG A 165 -1.85 18.35 11.08
N ARG A 166 -3.17 18.48 11.00
CA ARG A 166 -3.83 19.58 10.30
C ARG A 166 -4.33 20.63 11.27
N MET A 167 -3.87 21.85 11.06
CA MET A 167 -4.25 23.03 11.82
C MET A 167 -5.20 23.92 11.02
N VAL A 168 -6.29 24.38 11.64
CA VAL A 168 -7.10 25.50 11.15
C VAL A 168 -7.11 26.58 12.23
N GLY A 169 -6.41 27.68 11.98
CA GLY A 169 -6.12 28.65 13.03
C GLY A 169 -5.20 28.03 14.10
N ASN A 170 -5.68 27.94 15.33
CA ASN A 170 -4.93 27.35 16.45
C ASN A 170 -5.41 25.94 16.81
N ASP A 171 -6.40 25.41 16.09
CA ASP A 171 -7.07 24.18 16.43
C ASP A 171 -6.59 23.03 15.54
N VAL A 172 -6.33 21.87 16.14
CA VAL A 172 -5.96 20.62 15.44
C VAL A 172 -7.26 19.92 15.02
N TYR A 173 -7.39 19.55 13.75
CA TYR A 173 -8.58 18.83 13.25
C TYR A 173 -8.35 17.36 12.99
N TRP A 174 -7.13 16.99 12.61
CA TRP A 174 -6.68 15.61 12.57
C TRP A 174 -5.20 15.54 12.95
N ALA A 175 -4.78 14.41 13.50
CA ALA A 175 -3.39 14.10 13.81
C ALA A 175 -3.02 12.71 13.30
N GLY A 176 -1.79 12.53 12.85
CA GLY A 176 -1.25 11.25 12.42
C GLY A 176 -1.21 10.26 13.58
N ALA A 177 -1.62 9.02 13.34
CA ALA A 177 -1.47 7.91 14.26
C ALA A 177 -0.31 6.99 13.85
N ALA A 178 0.04 6.95 12.57
CA ALA A 178 1.19 6.24 12.01
C ALA A 178 1.76 7.04 10.83
N ILE A 179 2.93 6.65 10.32
CA ILE A 179 3.46 7.14 9.05
C ILE A 179 3.65 5.98 8.08
N SER A 180 3.61 6.28 6.79
CA SER A 180 3.84 5.32 5.72
C SER A 180 4.72 5.92 4.63
N SER A 181 5.73 5.18 4.21
CA SER A 181 6.56 5.50 3.04
C SER A 181 6.47 4.46 1.93
N PHE A 182 6.99 4.80 0.75
CA PHE A 182 6.94 3.95 -0.43
C PHE A 182 8.34 3.70 -0.99
N GLY A 183 8.67 2.45 -1.27
CA GLY A 183 10.04 2.09 -1.65
C GLY A 183 10.10 0.70 -2.23
N PHE A 184 11.21 0.02 -1.99
CA PHE A 184 11.38 -1.36 -2.39
C PHE A 184 12.12 -2.16 -1.33
N THR A 185 11.82 -3.46 -1.27
CA THR A 185 12.48 -4.42 -0.39
C THR A 185 13.49 -5.20 -1.21
N VAL A 186 14.71 -5.33 -0.70
CA VAL A 186 15.78 -6.12 -1.31
C VAL A 186 16.05 -7.39 -0.51
N ASN A 187 16.52 -8.43 -1.21
CA ASN A 187 17.08 -9.65 -0.67
C ASN A 187 18.59 -9.67 -1.00
N THR A 188 19.43 -9.29 -0.03
CA THR A 188 20.87 -9.11 -0.24
C THR A 188 21.58 -10.43 -0.54
N GLU A 189 21.14 -11.56 0.03
CA GLU A 189 21.71 -12.87 -0.30
C GLU A 189 21.48 -13.27 -1.75
N LEU A 190 20.30 -12.95 -2.31
CA LEU A 190 20.00 -13.26 -3.70
C LEU A 190 20.75 -12.32 -4.64
N LEU A 191 20.88 -11.02 -4.29
CA LEU A 191 21.74 -10.08 -5.02
C LEU A 191 23.20 -10.57 -5.05
N ASP A 192 23.74 -10.98 -3.90
CA ASP A 192 25.11 -11.50 -3.78
C ASP A 192 25.30 -12.79 -4.59
N TYR A 193 24.30 -13.70 -4.57
CA TYR A 193 24.34 -14.94 -5.35
C TYR A 193 24.48 -14.68 -6.86
N TYR A 194 23.79 -13.66 -7.37
CA TYR A 194 23.89 -13.24 -8.78
C TYR A 194 24.99 -12.19 -9.03
N GLY A 195 25.74 -11.78 -8.02
CA GLY A 195 26.77 -10.73 -8.13
C GLY A 195 26.22 -9.38 -8.60
N LEU A 196 25.00 -9.05 -8.19
CA LEU A 196 24.28 -7.85 -8.61
C LEU A 196 24.45 -6.68 -7.62
N PRO A 197 24.45 -5.43 -8.10
CA PRO A 197 24.45 -4.27 -7.21
C PRO A 197 23.11 -4.12 -6.48
N GLU A 198 23.15 -3.65 -5.24
CA GLU A 198 21.96 -3.21 -4.51
C GLU A 198 21.43 -1.90 -5.12
N PRO A 199 20.14 -1.82 -5.50
CA PRO A 199 19.56 -0.60 -6.06
C PRO A 199 19.37 0.45 -4.98
N THR A 200 19.50 1.72 -5.36
CA THR A 200 19.36 2.88 -4.45
C THR A 200 18.26 3.83 -4.86
N THR A 201 17.81 3.78 -6.11
CA THR A 201 16.82 4.68 -6.72
C THR A 201 15.71 3.89 -7.40
N TRP A 202 14.58 4.52 -7.72
CA TRP A 202 13.56 3.92 -8.59
C TRP A 202 14.12 3.59 -9.97
N GLN A 203 14.96 4.48 -10.52
CA GLN A 203 15.56 4.29 -11.84
C GLN A 203 16.46 3.04 -11.90
N ASP A 204 17.13 2.69 -10.80
CA ASP A 204 17.97 1.49 -10.73
C ASP A 204 17.17 0.21 -11.01
N LEU A 205 15.91 0.12 -10.58
CA LEU A 205 15.06 -1.07 -10.83
C LEU A 205 14.83 -1.33 -12.33
N GLY A 206 14.96 -0.31 -13.17
CA GLY A 206 14.92 -0.39 -14.64
C GLY A 206 16.29 -0.53 -15.30
N SER A 207 17.35 -0.87 -14.56
CA SER A 207 18.72 -1.01 -15.10
C SER A 207 18.91 -2.32 -15.88
N SER A 208 19.70 -2.27 -16.95
CA SER A 208 20.06 -3.44 -17.77
C SER A 208 20.89 -4.48 -17.02
N VAL A 209 21.52 -4.10 -15.89
CA VAL A 209 22.29 -5.04 -15.04
C VAL A 209 21.41 -6.19 -14.54
N TYR A 210 20.12 -5.93 -14.28
CA TYR A 210 19.15 -6.95 -13.89
C TYR A 210 18.60 -7.71 -15.11
N ALA A 211 18.48 -7.03 -16.25
CA ALA A 211 18.00 -7.59 -17.50
C ALA A 211 18.91 -8.70 -18.06
N ALA A 212 20.21 -8.66 -17.75
CA ALA A 212 21.18 -9.68 -18.13
C ALA A 212 20.83 -11.10 -17.61
N TYR A 213 19.88 -11.23 -16.68
CA TYR A 213 19.40 -12.50 -16.15
C TYR A 213 18.03 -12.93 -16.69
N LEU A 214 17.38 -12.11 -17.53
CA LEU A 214 16.13 -12.49 -18.19
C LEU A 214 16.30 -13.81 -18.97
N PRO A 215 15.26 -14.65 -19.03
CA PRO A 215 13.90 -14.46 -18.48
C PRO A 215 13.77 -14.77 -16.97
N THR A 216 14.87 -14.98 -16.25
CA THR A 216 14.82 -15.05 -14.78
C THR A 216 14.66 -13.64 -14.22
N THR A 217 13.45 -13.30 -13.81
CA THR A 217 13.12 -11.98 -13.24
C THR A 217 13.59 -11.86 -11.80
N LEU A 218 14.42 -10.86 -11.53
CA LEU A 218 14.96 -10.58 -10.20
C LEU A 218 14.36 -9.33 -9.56
N VAL A 219 13.67 -8.50 -10.35
CA VAL A 219 12.83 -7.41 -9.87
C VAL A 219 11.37 -7.89 -9.86
N GLY A 220 10.52 -7.30 -9.03
CA GLY A 220 9.10 -7.58 -9.02
C GLY A 220 8.26 -6.38 -8.62
N THR A 221 7.08 -6.30 -9.24
CA THR A 221 6.10 -5.24 -8.98
C THR A 221 4.68 -5.81 -9.07
N ALA A 222 3.68 -5.06 -8.62
CA ALA A 222 2.29 -5.48 -8.71
C ALA A 222 1.53 -4.76 -9.84
N ASP A 223 0.53 -5.43 -10.40
CA ASP A 223 -0.37 -4.81 -11.37
C ASP A 223 -1.15 -3.66 -10.70
N ALA A 224 -1.06 -2.47 -11.31
CA ALA A 224 -1.76 -1.26 -10.87
C ALA A 224 -3.29 -1.46 -10.73
N THR A 225 -3.89 -2.32 -11.55
CA THR A 225 -5.33 -2.61 -11.50
C THR A 225 -5.75 -3.41 -10.28
N THR A 226 -4.82 -4.06 -9.57
CA THR A 226 -5.11 -4.91 -8.41
C THR A 226 -4.34 -4.52 -7.15
N SER A 227 -3.39 -3.57 -7.23
CA SER A 227 -2.70 -3.00 -6.08
C SER A 227 -2.75 -1.46 -6.02
N THR A 228 -3.34 -0.94 -4.93
CA THR A 228 -3.41 0.50 -4.67
C THR A 228 -2.06 1.08 -4.24
N SER A 229 -1.26 0.36 -3.46
CA SER A 229 0.05 0.86 -3.00
C SER A 229 1.08 0.90 -4.12
N ASN A 230 1.07 -0.08 -5.04
CA ASN A 230 1.91 0.00 -6.24
C ASN A 230 1.41 1.08 -7.21
N THR A 231 0.10 1.28 -7.33
CA THR A 231 -0.41 2.44 -8.08
C THR A 231 0.14 3.75 -7.52
N ARG A 232 0.20 3.91 -6.18
CA ARG A 232 0.82 5.09 -5.56
C ARG A 232 2.32 5.18 -5.88
N ILE A 233 3.08 4.08 -5.86
CA ILE A 233 4.48 4.06 -6.31
C ILE A 233 4.61 4.59 -7.73
N PHE A 234 3.72 4.18 -8.65
CA PHE A 234 3.78 4.65 -10.02
C PHE A 234 3.47 6.15 -10.14
N GLN A 235 2.55 6.67 -9.34
CA GLN A 235 2.30 8.12 -9.27
C GLN A 235 3.51 8.88 -8.72
N ILE A 236 4.19 8.33 -7.72
CA ILE A 236 5.42 8.93 -7.15
C ILE A 236 6.48 9.05 -8.24
N ILE A 237 6.74 7.97 -8.97
CA ILE A 237 7.70 7.95 -10.08
C ILE A 237 7.29 8.98 -11.16
N LEU A 238 6.03 9.03 -11.56
CA LEU A 238 5.54 10.00 -12.55
C LEU A 238 5.71 11.46 -12.09
N GLN A 239 5.59 11.75 -10.78
CA GLN A 239 5.78 13.12 -10.27
C GLN A 239 7.26 13.47 -10.03
N ILE A 240 8.13 12.50 -9.72
CA ILE A 240 9.58 12.70 -9.61
C ILE A 240 10.17 13.04 -10.98
N TYR A 241 9.86 12.21 -11.98
CA TYR A 241 10.50 12.27 -13.30
C TYR A 241 9.72 13.10 -14.32
N GLY A 242 8.48 13.48 -14.00
CA GLY A 242 7.55 14.01 -14.98
C GLY A 242 6.95 12.91 -15.85
N TRP A 243 5.98 13.29 -16.69
CA TRP A 243 5.11 12.33 -17.37
C TRP A 243 5.86 11.42 -18.36
N GLU A 244 6.70 12.00 -19.22
CA GLU A 244 7.40 11.26 -20.28
C GLU A 244 8.48 10.35 -19.71
N GLU A 245 9.45 10.92 -18.98
CA GLU A 245 10.55 10.15 -18.36
C GLU A 245 10.05 9.19 -17.28
N GLY A 246 8.97 9.53 -16.57
CA GLY A 246 8.34 8.62 -15.61
C GLY A 246 7.79 7.36 -16.28
N TRP A 247 7.16 7.47 -17.46
CA TRP A 247 6.69 6.29 -18.19
C TRP A 247 7.84 5.43 -18.75
N ASP A 248 8.97 6.03 -19.14
CA ASP A 248 10.21 5.30 -19.43
C ASP A 248 10.67 4.48 -18.22
N VAL A 249 10.85 5.13 -17.05
CA VAL A 249 11.28 4.46 -15.82
C VAL A 249 10.35 3.31 -15.44
N LEU A 250 9.03 3.54 -15.50
CA LEU A 250 8.03 2.50 -15.22
C LEU A 250 8.12 1.34 -16.21
N THR A 251 8.34 1.62 -17.49
CA THR A 251 8.41 0.60 -18.54
C THR A 251 9.66 -0.26 -18.39
N ARG A 252 10.83 0.35 -18.18
CA ARG A 252 12.08 -0.40 -17.93
C ARG A 252 12.02 -1.20 -16.63
N MET A 253 11.48 -0.63 -15.55
CA MET A 253 11.23 -1.37 -14.32
C MET A 253 10.29 -2.56 -14.57
N GLY A 254 9.21 -2.35 -15.31
CA GLY A 254 8.26 -3.39 -15.72
C GLY A 254 8.91 -4.51 -16.53
N ALA A 255 9.81 -4.16 -17.45
CA ALA A 255 10.57 -5.10 -18.28
C ALA A 255 11.55 -5.98 -17.47
N ASN A 256 12.06 -5.49 -16.34
CA ASN A 256 12.85 -6.29 -15.40
C ASN A 256 12.00 -7.11 -14.42
N SER A 257 10.70 -6.81 -14.34
CA SER A 257 9.86 -7.24 -13.22
C SER A 257 9.04 -8.48 -13.51
N LYS A 258 8.97 -9.38 -12.53
CA LYS A 258 7.81 -10.26 -12.41
C LYS A 258 6.59 -9.45 -11.96
N ILE A 259 5.45 -9.60 -12.65
CA ILE A 259 4.19 -8.94 -12.29
C ILE A 259 3.34 -9.82 -11.35
N PHE A 260 2.98 -9.27 -10.20
CA PHE A 260 2.13 -9.92 -9.20
C PHE A 260 0.75 -9.27 -9.09
N ASP A 261 -0.25 -10.01 -8.62
CA ASP A 261 -1.60 -9.46 -8.43
C ASP A 261 -1.68 -8.47 -7.25
N GLN A 262 -0.90 -8.65 -6.19
CA GLN A 262 -0.98 -7.82 -4.99
C GLN A 262 0.40 -7.55 -4.40
N SER A 263 0.56 -6.41 -3.74
CA SER A 263 1.85 -6.03 -3.13
C SER A 263 2.29 -6.94 -1.98
N GLY A 264 1.35 -7.62 -1.30
CA GLY A 264 1.71 -8.67 -0.34
C GLY A 264 2.43 -9.84 -1.01
N ASN A 265 2.08 -10.19 -2.24
CA ASN A 265 2.75 -11.24 -3.00
C ASN A 265 4.16 -10.81 -3.44
N VAL A 266 4.36 -9.52 -3.75
CA VAL A 266 5.69 -8.96 -4.05
C VAL A 266 6.60 -9.11 -2.82
N ARG A 267 6.11 -8.73 -1.63
CA ARG A 267 6.81 -8.95 -0.36
C ARG A 267 7.18 -10.42 -0.15
N ASP A 268 6.21 -11.32 -0.31
CA ASP A 268 6.42 -12.75 -0.07
C ASP A 268 7.43 -13.34 -1.05
N ALA A 269 7.47 -12.87 -2.30
CA ALA A 269 8.47 -13.28 -3.28
C ALA A 269 9.90 -12.86 -2.88
N VAL A 270 10.09 -11.67 -2.31
CA VAL A 270 11.39 -11.24 -1.76
C VAL A 270 11.78 -12.10 -0.55
N ILE A 271 10.84 -12.35 0.37
CA ILE A 271 11.04 -13.20 1.57
C ILE A 271 11.48 -14.61 1.16
N ASN A 272 10.84 -15.18 0.14
CA ASN A 272 11.05 -16.56 -0.31
C ASN A 272 12.21 -16.73 -1.31
N LYS A 273 13.00 -15.67 -1.58
CA LYS A 273 14.10 -15.67 -2.56
C LYS A 273 13.64 -16.03 -3.98
N GLU A 274 12.42 -15.68 -4.33
CA GLU A 274 11.89 -15.79 -5.70
C GLU A 274 12.35 -14.64 -6.57
N ILE A 275 12.39 -13.43 -5.99
CA ILE A 275 12.94 -12.21 -6.59
C ILE A 275 13.92 -11.56 -5.62
N ALA A 276 14.86 -10.78 -6.13
CA ALA A 276 15.85 -10.08 -5.33
C ALA A 276 15.37 -8.70 -4.89
N ILE A 277 14.52 -8.04 -5.67
CA ILE A 277 14.05 -6.67 -5.42
C ILE A 277 12.54 -6.63 -5.67
N GLY A 278 11.77 -6.04 -4.76
CA GLY A 278 10.32 -5.93 -4.91
C GLY A 278 9.78 -4.57 -4.48
N THR A 279 8.93 -3.93 -5.29
CA THR A 279 8.27 -2.66 -4.92
C THR A 279 7.27 -2.87 -3.77
N THR A 280 7.46 -2.13 -2.68
CA THR A 280 6.70 -2.32 -1.44
C THR A 280 6.38 -1.01 -0.75
N ILE A 281 5.19 -0.93 -0.16
CA ILE A 281 4.94 0.01 0.93
C ILE A 281 5.73 -0.44 2.16
N ASP A 282 6.12 0.52 2.98
CA ASP A 282 7.06 0.36 4.07
C ASP A 282 6.79 -0.79 5.04
N PHE A 283 5.57 -0.94 5.55
CA PHE A 283 5.23 -2.00 6.51
C PHE A 283 5.37 -3.42 5.93
N TYR A 284 5.26 -3.57 4.60
CA TYR A 284 5.61 -4.83 3.95
C TYR A 284 7.12 -5.07 3.93
N GLY A 285 7.91 -4.03 3.68
CA GLY A 285 9.37 -4.11 3.80
C GLY A 285 9.82 -4.39 5.23
N TYR A 286 9.21 -3.74 6.21
CA TYR A 286 9.49 -3.98 7.63
C TYR A 286 9.09 -5.40 8.05
N THR A 287 8.00 -5.92 7.51
CA THR A 287 7.63 -7.33 7.70
C THR A 287 8.66 -8.28 7.09
N ALA A 288 9.18 -7.99 5.90
CA ALA A 288 10.23 -8.80 5.29
C ALA A 288 11.54 -8.76 6.11
N GLN A 289 11.94 -7.58 6.59
CA GLN A 289 13.07 -7.41 7.53
C GLN A 289 12.86 -8.20 8.82
N TRP A 290 11.65 -8.13 9.38
CA TRP A 290 11.32 -8.85 10.60
C TRP A 290 11.40 -10.37 10.43
N VAL A 291 10.91 -10.89 9.29
CA VAL A 291 10.95 -12.33 8.98
C VAL A 291 12.37 -12.81 8.67
N ASN A 292 13.16 -12.02 7.96
CA ASN A 292 14.52 -12.35 7.53
C ASN A 292 15.51 -11.20 7.77
N PRO A 293 15.89 -10.90 9.02
CA PRO A 293 16.67 -9.70 9.36
C PRO A 293 18.10 -9.71 8.82
N GLU A 294 18.64 -10.88 8.51
CA GLU A 294 19.99 -11.04 7.98
C GLU A 294 20.13 -10.58 6.52
N PHE A 295 19.05 -10.67 5.72
CA PHE A 295 19.15 -10.47 4.28
C PHE A 295 17.97 -9.74 3.61
N CYS A 296 16.86 -9.49 4.30
CA CYS A 296 15.82 -8.59 3.78
C CYS A 296 16.04 -7.18 4.30
N ARG A 297 15.92 -6.17 3.43
CA ARG A 297 16.03 -4.74 3.79
C ARG A 297 15.02 -3.92 3.01
N TYR A 298 14.38 -2.96 3.67
CA TYR A 298 13.58 -1.93 3.03
C TYR A 298 14.47 -0.74 2.68
N ILE A 299 14.34 -0.25 1.45
CA ILE A 299 15.12 0.85 0.91
C ILE A 299 14.18 2.02 0.63
N PHE A 300 14.54 3.17 1.20
CA PHE A 300 14.02 4.47 0.80
C PHE A 300 14.77 4.90 -0.47
N PRO A 301 14.07 5.10 -1.60
CA PRO A 301 14.71 5.53 -2.84
C PRO A 301 15.37 6.90 -2.69
N ALA A 302 16.65 7.01 -3.07
CA ALA A 302 17.49 8.20 -2.92
C ALA A 302 17.14 9.33 -3.90
N ASP A 303 16.36 9.01 -4.93
CA ASP A 303 15.77 9.90 -5.94
C ASP A 303 14.38 10.42 -5.56
N GLY A 304 13.85 9.98 -4.41
CA GLY A 304 12.66 10.54 -3.80
C GLY A 304 11.59 9.51 -3.47
N THR A 305 10.86 9.79 -2.40
CA THR A 305 9.65 9.06 -2.02
C THR A 305 8.60 10.02 -1.47
N ILE A 306 7.52 9.49 -0.89
CA ILE A 306 6.59 10.24 -0.06
C ILE A 306 6.56 9.60 1.32
N VAL A 307 6.38 10.42 2.34
CA VAL A 307 5.95 9.99 3.67
C VAL A 307 4.58 10.59 3.88
N ASN A 308 3.62 9.78 4.34
CA ASN A 308 2.26 10.22 4.64
C ASN A 308 1.88 9.80 6.06
N ALA A 309 1.36 10.76 6.83
CA ALA A 309 0.66 10.46 8.06
C ALA A 309 -0.64 9.68 7.80
N ASP A 310 -0.99 8.82 8.73
CA ASP A 310 -2.25 8.09 8.71
C ASP A 310 -3.16 8.61 9.83
N PRO A 311 -4.15 9.46 9.51
CA PRO A 311 -4.75 10.32 10.53
C PRO A 311 -5.79 9.64 11.42
N ILE A 312 -6.04 10.27 12.56
CA ILE A 312 -7.21 10.11 13.41
C ILE A 312 -7.85 11.49 13.65
N ALA A 313 -9.18 11.55 13.68
CA ALA A 313 -9.95 12.78 13.84
C ALA A 313 -11.24 12.59 14.64
N LEU A 314 -11.67 13.66 15.30
CA LEU A 314 -12.95 13.75 15.97
C LEU A 314 -14.04 14.13 14.97
N LEU A 315 -15.13 13.38 14.91
CA LEU A 315 -16.26 13.72 14.05
C LEU A 315 -17.25 14.66 14.73
N THR A 316 -17.86 15.54 13.94
CA THR A 316 -18.94 16.44 14.42
C THR A 316 -20.20 15.71 14.87
N THR A 317 -20.34 14.44 14.49
CA THR A 317 -21.48 13.57 14.83
C THR A 317 -21.31 12.82 16.14
N THR A 318 -20.18 12.97 16.85
CA THR A 318 -20.02 12.34 18.17
C THR A 318 -21.10 12.82 19.15
N THR A 319 -21.65 11.89 19.94
CA THR A 319 -22.62 12.20 21.00
C THR A 319 -22.00 12.19 22.40
N ASP A 320 -20.77 11.68 22.54
CA ASP A 320 -19.98 11.63 23.77
C ASP A 320 -18.54 12.09 23.48
N LYS A 321 -18.35 13.42 23.45
CA LYS A 321 -17.07 14.05 23.07
C LYS A 321 -15.90 13.61 23.97
N ASP A 322 -16.14 13.47 25.27
CA ASP A 322 -15.10 13.06 26.23
C ASP A 322 -14.65 11.61 25.94
N LEU A 323 -15.59 10.73 25.59
CA LEU A 323 -15.30 9.35 25.22
C LEU A 323 -14.48 9.27 23.93
N ALA A 324 -14.88 10.03 22.91
CA ALA A 324 -14.21 10.08 21.61
C ALA A 324 -12.79 10.66 21.74
N LEU A 325 -12.63 11.79 22.44
CA LEU A 325 -11.32 12.40 22.68
C LEU A 325 -10.40 11.49 23.47
N GLY A 326 -10.88 10.74 24.47
CA GLY A 326 -10.03 9.81 25.19
C GLY A 326 -9.58 8.60 24.37
N PHE A 327 -10.37 8.15 23.39
CA PHE A 327 -9.89 7.17 22.40
C PHE A 327 -8.83 7.77 21.48
N ILE A 328 -9.02 9.00 21.00
CA ILE A 328 -8.03 9.72 20.18
C ILE A 328 -6.72 9.90 20.97
N GLU A 329 -6.80 10.37 22.22
CA GLU A 329 -5.66 10.50 23.12
C GLU A 329 -4.93 9.16 23.28
N TRP A 330 -5.67 8.07 23.50
CA TRP A 330 -5.09 6.74 23.59
C TRP A 330 -4.38 6.33 22.29
N VAL A 331 -5.01 6.48 21.13
CA VAL A 331 -4.41 6.13 19.82
C VAL A 331 -3.10 6.88 19.59
N LEU A 332 -3.04 8.16 19.93
CA LEU A 332 -1.84 9.00 19.74
C LEU A 332 -0.76 8.73 20.79
N SER A 333 -1.13 8.20 21.96
CA SER A 333 -0.21 7.93 23.06
C SER A 333 0.79 6.81 22.75
N PRO A 334 1.93 6.74 23.45
CA PRO A 334 2.85 5.60 23.38
C PRO A 334 2.17 4.25 23.65
N GLU A 335 1.13 4.20 24.48
CA GLU A 335 0.42 2.95 24.77
C GLU A 335 -0.44 2.47 23.59
N GLY A 336 -1.13 3.39 22.89
CA GLY A 336 -1.92 3.04 21.70
C GLY A 336 -1.05 2.72 20.49
N GLN A 337 0.07 3.43 20.33
CA GLN A 337 1.05 3.25 19.26
C GLN A 337 1.72 1.86 19.28
N LYS A 338 1.64 1.12 20.40
CA LYS A 338 2.03 -0.31 20.46
C LYS A 338 1.28 -1.18 19.45
N THR A 339 0.10 -0.75 19.01
CA THR A 339 -0.65 -1.43 17.93
C THR A 339 0.23 -1.64 16.69
N TRP A 340 1.04 -0.65 16.33
CA TRP A 340 1.84 -0.68 15.11
C TRP A 340 3.06 -1.59 15.20
N LEU A 341 3.53 -1.85 16.43
CA LEU A 341 4.66 -2.70 16.74
C LEU A 341 4.33 -4.20 16.70
N ASP A 342 3.07 -4.60 16.49
CA ASP A 342 2.72 -6.01 16.33
C ASP A 342 3.46 -6.60 15.12
N GLY A 343 4.06 -7.79 15.30
CA GLY A 343 4.85 -8.45 14.25
C GLY A 343 4.08 -8.84 12.99
N ASN A 344 2.74 -8.79 13.01
CA ASN A 344 1.89 -8.98 11.83
C ASN A 344 1.47 -7.65 11.17
N ILE A 345 1.66 -6.51 11.85
CA ILE A 345 1.31 -5.18 11.36
C ILE A 345 2.58 -4.45 10.88
N ASN A 346 3.62 -4.41 11.71
CA ASN A 346 4.92 -3.75 11.45
C ASN A 346 4.77 -2.40 10.77
N ARG A 347 3.91 -1.52 11.29
CA ARG A 347 3.73 -0.19 10.73
C ARG A 347 4.53 0.83 11.52
N MET A 348 4.96 1.92 10.88
CA MET A 348 5.77 2.92 11.57
C MET A 348 4.88 3.81 12.44
N PRO A 349 5.07 3.82 13.77
CA PRO A 349 4.39 4.76 14.66
C PRO A 349 4.82 6.20 14.36
N VAL A 350 3.92 7.18 14.56
CA VAL A 350 4.30 8.61 14.45
C VAL A 350 4.94 9.15 15.74
N ASN A 351 4.60 8.54 16.88
CA ASN A 351 5.04 8.98 18.20
C ASN A 351 6.26 8.16 18.61
N GLU A 352 7.45 8.78 18.50
CA GLU A 352 8.74 8.14 18.83
C GLU A 352 8.80 7.59 20.26
N ALA A 353 8.10 8.21 21.22
CA ALA A 353 8.09 7.76 22.61
C ALA A 353 7.48 6.35 22.81
N VAL A 354 6.86 5.75 21.79
CA VAL A 354 6.50 4.32 21.81
C VAL A 354 7.74 3.43 21.96
N PHE A 355 8.88 3.82 21.41
CA PHE A 355 10.14 3.07 21.48
C PHE A 355 10.72 3.04 22.90
N ASP A 356 10.36 4.01 23.76
CA ASP A 356 10.72 4.00 25.18
C ASP A 356 9.94 2.98 26.03
N THR A 357 8.84 2.44 25.50
CA THR A 357 8.04 1.45 26.21
C THR A 357 8.74 0.08 26.24
N PRO A 358 8.42 -0.82 27.21
CA PRO A 358 9.03 -2.15 27.24
C PRO A 358 8.82 -2.99 25.98
N LEU A 359 7.75 -2.74 25.21
CA LEU A 359 7.54 -3.39 23.92
C LEU A 359 8.34 -2.69 22.81
N GLY A 360 8.37 -1.36 22.81
CA GLY A 360 9.16 -0.55 21.88
C GLY A 360 10.66 -0.86 21.92
N GLN A 361 11.22 -1.05 23.11
CA GLN A 361 12.63 -1.43 23.29
C GLN A 361 12.99 -2.80 22.70
N GLN A 362 11.99 -3.64 22.38
CA GLN A 362 12.17 -4.91 21.68
C GLN A 362 12.14 -4.76 20.15
N ARG A 363 11.85 -3.55 19.65
CA ARG A 363 11.70 -3.20 18.24
C ARG A 363 12.76 -2.21 17.77
N SER A 364 14.02 -2.45 18.15
CA SER A 364 15.16 -1.65 17.68
C SER A 364 15.28 -1.63 16.15
N ASP A 365 14.76 -2.67 15.48
CA ASP A 365 14.63 -2.75 14.03
C ASP A 365 13.75 -1.63 13.45
N LEU A 366 12.59 -1.35 14.08
CA LEU A 366 11.72 -0.27 13.66
C LEU A 366 12.22 1.10 14.13
N GLU A 367 12.85 1.19 15.31
CA GLU A 367 13.43 2.44 15.81
C GLU A 367 14.54 2.96 14.86
N GLU A 368 15.42 2.07 14.39
CA GLU A 368 16.45 2.42 13.40
C GLU A 368 15.83 2.94 12.09
N VAL A 369 14.74 2.30 11.64
CA VAL A 369 14.03 2.72 10.44
C VAL A 369 13.29 4.04 10.66
N PHE A 370 12.70 4.29 11.84
CA PHE A 370 12.07 5.56 12.18
C PHE A 370 13.04 6.73 12.01
N ALA A 371 14.28 6.56 12.49
CA ALA A 371 15.34 7.54 12.30
C ALA A 371 15.65 7.76 10.81
N LYS A 372 15.73 6.69 10.00
CA LYS A 372 15.93 6.79 8.54
C LYS A 372 14.79 7.50 7.82
N THR A 373 13.55 7.32 8.25
CA THR A 373 12.38 8.00 7.67
C THR A 373 12.48 9.52 7.80
N GLN A 374 13.06 10.02 8.91
CA GLN A 374 13.26 11.46 9.12
C GLN A 374 14.27 12.06 8.14
N ASP A 375 15.25 11.27 7.71
CA ASP A 375 16.30 11.66 6.76
C ASP A 375 15.95 11.34 5.30
N ALA A 376 14.80 10.71 5.03
CA ALA A 376 14.41 10.30 3.69
C ALA A 376 14.18 11.51 2.78
N LEU A 377 14.70 11.44 1.54
CA LEU A 377 14.37 12.43 0.53
C LEU A 377 12.90 12.26 0.12
N THR A 378 12.08 13.27 0.35
CA THR A 378 10.68 13.26 -0.03
C THR A 378 10.32 14.34 -1.03
N ILE A 379 9.39 14.00 -1.91
CA ILE A 379 8.77 14.96 -2.81
C ILE A 379 7.52 15.57 -2.18
N GLN A 380 7.22 16.80 -2.58
CA GLN A 380 5.92 17.42 -2.34
C GLN A 380 4.92 16.82 -3.34
N PHE A 381 4.31 15.70 -2.95
CA PHE A 381 3.39 14.96 -3.81
C PHE A 381 2.07 15.72 -3.97
N ASP A 382 1.67 15.97 -5.21
CA ASP A 382 0.37 16.55 -5.52
C ASP A 382 -0.71 15.45 -5.55
N SER A 383 -1.47 15.33 -4.46
CA SER A 383 -2.53 14.34 -4.35
C SER A 383 -3.74 14.63 -5.22
N VAL A 384 -4.02 15.90 -5.51
CA VAL A 384 -5.10 16.32 -6.41
C VAL A 384 -4.75 15.94 -7.84
N GLU A 385 -3.51 16.22 -8.26
CA GLU A 385 -3.00 15.79 -9.55
C GLU A 385 -2.98 14.27 -9.65
N GLY A 386 -2.43 13.57 -8.65
CA GLY A 386 -2.43 12.11 -8.60
C GLY A 386 -3.82 11.49 -8.75
N ALA A 387 -4.82 12.02 -8.04
CA ALA A 387 -6.20 11.54 -8.13
C ALA A 387 -6.81 11.79 -9.52
N SER A 388 -6.44 12.89 -10.19
CA SER A 388 -7.01 13.31 -11.47
C SER A 388 -6.75 12.34 -12.63
N TYR A 389 -5.75 11.46 -12.52
CA TYR A 389 -5.41 10.47 -13.55
C TYR A 389 -5.35 9.01 -13.03
N TYR A 390 -5.77 8.76 -11.79
CA TYR A 390 -5.63 7.48 -11.09
C TYR A 390 -6.13 6.25 -11.87
N SER A 391 -7.34 6.30 -12.40
CA SER A 391 -7.95 5.17 -13.13
C SER A 391 -7.39 5.00 -14.53
N ALA A 392 -7.00 6.11 -15.17
CA ALA A 392 -6.34 6.11 -16.46
C ALA A 392 -4.96 5.43 -16.39
N ILE A 393 -4.11 5.81 -15.43
CA ILE A 393 -2.76 5.23 -15.32
C ILE A 393 -2.79 3.73 -14.99
N ARG A 394 -3.76 3.26 -14.19
CA ARG A 394 -3.88 1.84 -13.85
C ARG A 394 -4.16 1.01 -15.10
N SER A 395 -5.06 1.52 -15.94
CA SER A 395 -5.46 0.85 -17.18
C SER A 395 -4.34 0.93 -18.23
N TYR A 396 -3.66 2.06 -18.35
CA TYR A 396 -2.54 2.23 -19.28
C TYR A 396 -1.30 1.44 -18.87
N HIS A 397 -0.92 1.44 -17.58
CA HIS A 397 0.14 0.57 -17.04
C HIS A 397 -0.10 -0.90 -17.40
N ARG A 398 -1.34 -1.36 -17.24
CA ARG A 398 -1.72 -2.73 -17.62
C ARG A 398 -1.57 -2.97 -19.13
N ALA A 399 -1.92 -2.01 -19.97
CA ALA A 399 -1.81 -2.11 -21.43
C ALA A 399 -0.36 -2.03 -21.94
N LEU A 400 0.48 -1.22 -21.30
CA LEU A 400 1.87 -0.94 -21.68
C LEU A 400 2.84 -2.01 -21.18
N ILE A 401 2.66 -2.48 -19.94
CA ILE A 401 3.62 -3.36 -19.25
C ILE A 401 3.04 -4.76 -19.11
N VAL A 402 1.91 -4.90 -18.42
CA VAL A 402 1.42 -6.21 -17.95
C VAL A 402 0.92 -7.12 -19.08
N LEU A 403 0.09 -6.61 -19.98
CA LEU A 403 -0.50 -7.41 -21.07
C LEU A 403 0.52 -7.80 -22.15
N PRO A 404 1.47 -6.93 -22.57
CA PRO A 404 2.52 -7.27 -23.53
C PRO A 404 3.79 -7.82 -22.88
N GLN A 405 3.77 -8.20 -21.59
CA GLN A 405 4.95 -8.51 -20.78
C GLN A 405 5.99 -9.40 -21.48
N ILE A 406 5.57 -10.48 -22.14
CA ILE A 406 6.48 -11.38 -22.86
C ILE A 406 7.28 -10.65 -23.95
N LYS A 407 6.65 -9.73 -24.68
CA LYS A 407 7.33 -8.95 -25.72
C LYS A 407 8.22 -7.86 -25.12
N LEU A 408 7.73 -7.19 -24.07
CA LEU A 408 8.49 -6.15 -23.38
C LEU A 408 9.79 -6.72 -22.77
N GLU A 409 9.67 -7.81 -22.01
CA GLU A 409 10.82 -8.54 -21.44
C GLU A 409 11.78 -8.98 -22.55
N LYS A 410 11.26 -9.49 -23.66
CA LYS A 410 12.11 -9.94 -24.77
C LYS A 410 12.86 -8.81 -25.46
N LEU A 411 12.18 -7.71 -25.76
CA LEU A 411 12.81 -6.53 -26.35
C LEU A 411 13.90 -5.98 -25.43
N TRP A 412 13.64 -5.92 -24.12
CA TRP A 412 14.59 -5.43 -23.14
C TRP A 412 15.82 -6.34 -22.97
N GLU A 413 15.60 -7.66 -22.96
CA GLU A 413 16.66 -8.67 -22.99
C GLU A 413 17.53 -8.51 -24.24
N ASP A 414 16.92 -8.45 -25.44
CA ASP A 414 17.64 -8.34 -26.70
C ASP A 414 18.42 -7.03 -26.81
N LEU A 415 17.84 -5.92 -26.36
CA LEU A 415 18.48 -4.61 -26.31
C LEU A 415 19.70 -4.62 -25.38
N THR A 416 19.57 -5.24 -24.21
CA THR A 416 20.66 -5.41 -23.24
C THR A 416 21.82 -6.22 -23.84
N TRP A 417 21.54 -7.36 -24.45
CA TRP A 417 22.59 -8.18 -25.05
C TRP A 417 23.21 -7.54 -26.29
N ALA A 418 22.46 -6.76 -27.06
CA ALA A 418 23.04 -6.01 -28.18
C ALA A 418 24.07 -4.97 -27.69
N LEU A 419 23.82 -4.32 -26.55
CA LEU A 419 24.78 -3.41 -25.93
C LEU A 419 26.02 -4.18 -25.41
N GLU A 420 25.82 -5.24 -24.63
CA GLU A 420 26.91 -6.03 -24.03
C GLU A 420 27.80 -6.70 -25.09
N ASP A 421 27.21 -7.18 -26.19
CA ASP A 421 27.95 -7.75 -27.33
C ASP A 421 28.67 -6.68 -28.18
N GLY A 422 28.45 -5.39 -27.90
CA GLY A 422 29.01 -4.27 -28.67
C GLY A 422 28.42 -4.11 -30.06
N LYS A 423 27.21 -4.65 -30.30
CA LYS A 423 26.47 -4.53 -31.57
C LYS A 423 25.87 -3.14 -31.76
N ILE A 424 25.46 -2.52 -30.66
CA ILE A 424 24.98 -1.14 -30.62
C ILE A 424 25.81 -0.29 -29.66
N THR A 425 25.81 1.02 -29.88
CA THR A 425 26.43 1.99 -28.97
C THR A 425 25.53 2.28 -27.78
N GLN A 426 26.11 2.79 -26.68
CA GLN A 426 25.34 3.26 -25.52
C GLN A 426 24.25 4.28 -25.93
N ALA A 427 24.56 5.20 -26.85
CA ALA A 427 23.58 6.19 -27.31
C ALA A 427 22.39 5.56 -28.05
N GLN A 428 22.62 4.49 -28.82
CA GLN A 428 21.53 3.75 -29.48
C GLN A 428 20.72 2.94 -28.46
N PHE A 429 21.39 2.37 -27.45
CA PHE A 429 20.73 1.69 -26.35
C PHE A 429 19.82 2.65 -25.57
N ASP A 430 20.35 3.81 -25.16
CA ASP A 430 19.61 4.81 -24.38
C ASP A 430 18.38 5.32 -25.15
N ASP A 431 18.51 5.57 -26.45
CA ASP A 431 17.41 6.00 -27.33
C ASP A 431 16.30 4.93 -27.43
N LEU A 432 16.66 3.69 -27.79
CA LEU A 432 15.69 2.61 -27.91
C LEU A 432 15.05 2.27 -26.58
N ALA A 433 15.83 2.30 -25.49
CA ALA A 433 15.35 2.02 -24.14
C ALA A 433 14.30 3.05 -23.70
N PHE A 434 14.58 4.34 -23.89
CA PHE A 434 13.65 5.43 -23.60
C PHE A 434 12.36 5.29 -24.42
N ARG A 435 12.49 5.05 -25.72
CA ARG A 435 11.36 4.94 -26.63
C ARG A 435 10.44 3.76 -26.32
N MET A 436 10.88 2.72 -25.60
CA MET A 436 9.96 1.65 -25.17
C MET A 436 8.78 2.20 -24.36
N GLY A 437 9.04 3.15 -23.47
CA GLY A 437 8.04 3.69 -22.55
C GLY A 437 7.49 5.06 -22.91
N ASP A 438 8.09 5.78 -23.88
CA ASP A 438 7.67 7.15 -24.23
C ASP A 438 6.24 7.17 -24.81
N PRO A 439 5.26 7.78 -24.11
CA PRO A 439 3.89 7.87 -24.61
C PRO A 439 3.75 8.64 -25.94
N ASN A 440 4.70 9.50 -26.29
CA ASN A 440 4.70 10.26 -27.55
C ASN A 440 4.97 9.36 -28.77
N ASP A 441 5.72 8.28 -28.58
CA ASP A 441 6.08 7.32 -29.62
C ASP A 441 5.02 6.22 -29.80
N ILE A 442 3.95 6.22 -29.00
CA ILE A 442 2.90 5.19 -29.01
C ILE A 442 1.53 5.82 -29.34
N PRO A 443 1.32 6.34 -30.58
CA PRO A 443 0.03 6.84 -30.99
C PRO A 443 -1.01 5.72 -31.10
N PHE A 444 -2.23 5.97 -30.65
CA PHE A 444 -3.35 5.03 -30.75
C PHE A 444 -4.59 5.73 -31.29
N VAL A 445 -5.56 4.97 -31.81
CA VAL A 445 -6.86 5.52 -32.22
C VAL A 445 -7.83 5.39 -31.05
N ASP A 446 -8.30 6.51 -30.50
CA ASP A 446 -9.31 6.48 -29.44
C ASP A 446 -10.63 5.92 -30.01
N PRO A 447 -11.16 4.82 -29.46
CA PRO A 447 -12.32 4.13 -30.02
C PRO A 447 -13.63 4.93 -29.89
N ALA A 448 -13.69 5.95 -29.02
CA ALA A 448 -14.86 6.79 -28.85
C ALA A 448 -14.88 7.97 -29.83
N THR A 449 -13.72 8.52 -30.20
CA THR A 449 -13.63 9.71 -31.07
C THR A 449 -13.21 9.36 -32.50
N GLY A 450 -12.51 8.24 -32.69
CA GLY A 450 -11.88 7.87 -33.95
C GLY A 450 -10.65 8.73 -34.30
N THR A 451 -10.17 9.55 -33.36
CA THR A 451 -8.98 10.39 -33.55
C THR A 451 -7.72 9.67 -33.08
N THR A 452 -6.59 9.98 -33.70
CA THR A 452 -5.29 9.50 -33.23
C THR A 452 -4.85 10.38 -32.06
N GLU A 453 -4.56 9.75 -30.93
CA GLU A 453 -4.17 10.38 -29.67
C GLU A 453 -2.86 9.75 -29.16
N ILE A 454 -2.26 10.41 -28.18
CA ILE A 454 -1.12 9.93 -27.38
C ILE A 454 -1.46 10.04 -25.90
N PHE A 455 -0.88 9.19 -25.06
CA PHE A 455 -1.24 9.10 -23.64
C PHE A 455 -0.54 10.19 -22.80
N THR A 456 -0.91 11.45 -23.04
CA THR A 456 -0.44 12.61 -22.26
C THR A 456 -1.12 12.69 -20.90
N LEU A 457 -0.54 13.46 -19.96
CA LEU A 457 -1.18 13.79 -18.68
C LEU A 457 -2.58 14.38 -18.88
N ALA A 458 -2.72 15.33 -19.81
CA ALA A 458 -4.01 15.96 -20.11
C ALA A 458 -5.04 14.96 -20.66
N TYR A 459 -4.62 14.03 -21.51
CA TYR A 459 -5.49 12.97 -22.01
C TYR A 459 -5.92 12.03 -20.87
N ALA A 460 -4.98 11.59 -20.03
CA ALA A 460 -5.24 10.73 -18.87
C ALA A 460 -6.26 11.38 -17.91
N GLN A 461 -6.09 12.67 -17.64
CA GLN A 461 -7.03 13.47 -16.83
C GLN A 461 -8.41 13.56 -17.47
N ALA A 462 -8.48 13.81 -18.78
CA ALA A 462 -9.75 13.97 -19.49
C ALA A 462 -10.61 12.70 -19.50
N ILE A 463 -9.99 11.52 -19.44
CA ILE A 463 -10.71 10.23 -19.52
C ILE A 463 -10.93 9.57 -18.15
N ASN A 464 -10.31 10.06 -17.08
CA ASN A 464 -10.18 9.37 -15.79
C ASN A 464 -11.52 8.91 -15.20
N ASP A 465 -12.52 9.78 -15.17
CA ASP A 465 -13.84 9.45 -14.62
C ASP A 465 -14.59 8.43 -15.51
N ARG A 466 -14.44 8.59 -16.83
CA ARG A 466 -15.13 7.74 -17.80
C ARG A 466 -14.54 6.34 -17.82
N ILE A 467 -13.22 6.20 -17.77
CA ILE A 467 -12.56 4.89 -17.78
C ILE A 467 -12.85 4.11 -16.48
N GLU A 468 -13.09 4.79 -15.37
CA GLU A 468 -13.53 4.15 -14.12
C GLU A 468 -14.95 3.59 -14.23
N THR A 469 -15.87 4.40 -14.77
CA THR A 469 -17.32 4.15 -14.70
C THR A 469 -17.91 3.41 -15.91
N ASP A 470 -17.34 3.56 -17.10
CA ASP A 470 -17.80 2.93 -18.34
C ASP A 470 -16.91 1.73 -18.69
N VAL A 471 -17.36 0.54 -18.28
CA VAL A 471 -16.63 -0.72 -18.49
C VAL A 471 -16.40 -1.02 -19.98
N VAL A 472 -17.33 -0.67 -20.86
CA VAL A 472 -17.21 -0.92 -22.30
C VAL A 472 -16.20 0.03 -22.92
N TYR A 473 -16.26 1.31 -22.56
CA TYR A 473 -15.25 2.28 -22.98
C TYR A 473 -13.85 1.88 -22.52
N LYS A 474 -13.70 1.51 -21.25
CA LYS A 474 -12.43 1.02 -20.71
C LYS A 474 -11.88 -0.17 -21.49
N GLN A 475 -12.71 -1.18 -21.73
CA GLN A 475 -12.28 -2.37 -22.47
C GLN A 475 -11.79 -2.01 -23.87
N ASN A 476 -12.58 -1.25 -24.64
CA ASN A 476 -12.22 -0.87 -26.01
C ASN A 476 -10.95 -0.01 -26.06
N LEU A 477 -10.78 0.89 -25.08
CA LEU A 477 -9.61 1.77 -25.01
C LEU A 477 -8.34 0.98 -24.64
N VAL A 478 -8.43 0.07 -23.67
CA VAL A 478 -7.33 -0.84 -23.32
C VAL A 478 -6.95 -1.71 -24.51
N ASP A 479 -7.93 -2.24 -25.26
CA ASP A 479 -7.64 -3.03 -26.47
C ASP A 479 -6.91 -2.19 -27.54
N ALA A 480 -7.29 -0.93 -27.70
CA ALA A 480 -6.63 0.00 -28.62
C ALA A 480 -5.18 0.30 -28.19
N TRP A 481 -4.94 0.54 -26.90
CA TRP A 481 -3.59 0.72 -26.36
C TRP A 481 -2.73 -0.52 -26.51
N VAL A 482 -3.26 -1.70 -26.17
CA VAL A 482 -2.54 -2.99 -26.31
C VAL A 482 -2.14 -3.22 -27.76
N LEU A 483 -3.02 -2.91 -28.72
CA LEU A 483 -2.67 -3.01 -30.14
C LEU A 483 -1.54 -2.05 -30.52
N ALA A 484 -1.61 -0.78 -30.12
CA ALA A 484 -0.59 0.22 -30.41
C ALA A 484 0.77 -0.16 -29.80
N VAL A 485 0.79 -0.53 -28.51
CA VAL A 485 2.00 -0.96 -27.80
C VAL A 485 2.61 -2.20 -28.42
N ASN A 486 1.80 -3.20 -28.80
CA ASN A 486 2.31 -4.41 -29.43
C ASN A 486 2.94 -4.17 -30.81
N ASN A 487 2.45 -3.18 -31.55
CA ASN A 487 3.04 -2.76 -32.82
C ASN A 487 4.34 -2.00 -32.57
N HIS A 488 4.32 -1.06 -31.62
CA HIS A 488 5.48 -0.28 -31.21
C HIS A 488 6.67 -1.16 -30.79
N TYR A 489 6.45 -2.11 -29.88
CA TYR A 489 7.52 -3.04 -29.48
C TYR A 489 8.05 -3.87 -30.66
N ALA A 490 7.20 -4.25 -31.61
CA ALA A 490 7.66 -4.96 -32.81
C ALA A 490 8.47 -4.06 -33.76
N GLU A 491 8.13 -2.77 -33.85
CA GLU A 491 8.89 -1.78 -34.62
C GLU A 491 10.27 -1.55 -34.00
N LEU A 492 10.34 -1.38 -32.66
CA LEU A 492 11.62 -1.27 -31.95
C LEU A 492 12.47 -2.54 -32.07
N THR A 493 11.88 -3.73 -32.00
CA THR A 493 12.60 -4.99 -32.26
C THR A 493 13.19 -5.01 -33.67
N ALA A 494 12.41 -4.63 -34.69
CA ALA A 494 12.89 -4.60 -36.07
C ALA A 494 13.97 -3.52 -36.29
N GLU A 495 13.85 -2.37 -35.61
CA GLU A 495 14.86 -1.31 -35.62
C GLU A 495 16.17 -1.83 -35.02
N LEU A 496 16.12 -2.45 -33.84
CA LEU A 496 17.26 -3.08 -33.19
C LEU A 496 17.96 -4.09 -34.11
N GLU A 497 17.21 -5.01 -34.70
CA GLU A 497 17.74 -6.00 -35.65
C GLU A 497 18.43 -5.37 -36.88
N SER A 498 18.01 -4.17 -37.28
CA SER A 498 18.57 -3.47 -38.44
C SER A 498 19.88 -2.73 -38.15
N ILE A 499 20.11 -2.39 -36.88
CA ILE A 499 21.28 -1.62 -36.42
C ILE A 499 22.31 -2.45 -35.64
N SER A 500 21.94 -3.67 -35.21
CA SER A 500 22.76 -4.63 -34.45
C SER A 500 23.70 -5.49 -35.29
#